data_AF-A0A6A3YFV9-F1
#
_entry.id   AF-A0A6A3YFV9-F1
#
_cell.length_a   1.000
_cell.length_b   1.000
_cell.length_c   1.000
_cell.angle_alpha   90.00
_cell.angle_beta   90.00
_cell.angle_gamma   90.00
#
_symmetry.space_group_name_H-M   'P 1'
#
loop_
_entity.id
_entity.type
_entity.pdbx_description
1 polymer ?
#
loop_
_entity_poly.entity_id
_entity_poly.type
_entity_poly.pdbx_seq_one_letter_code
_entity_poly.pdbx_strand_id
1 'polypeptide(L)'
;MASCEALGQRWGFLAPWCRVLEHRISYSWPTFDEEVWDCPNRRLEVELPTRYDKNSGGDWVYKGYKEFMATFDKVREALALLAAVAHVDQLAWKYLLQNHCHVELGGGGERNFPLEDIPARFILIILENQGQPKKTYPVSLEGDLVHLCGVRQRTHTSRSYQVALEKIAALDKNLKSGKPGVDVKIPVRMRFHIDEAKEMSPEPLELIQRAEELNRLHWAKYEQSSNFHEVAAGSIRCTFVLEPLMADFNDHSITDPISATLFGKVALDENVILQSCPKLEELAICENFVDVRLTFSEYQANGEPLPLLNCHWNDVIALSADMSDENNPLAKCVRRLRVRLMNRAHSWGAINYVYDALNFDQHVHSLPQMLEVNRNVEYLDVVVADLQEYAEDFKKHNHQPTNRSIKLAMESKTAFLSVLAFGNSQSSKWHKPSQSQSTLPQLDQLIVSNIFVLAATPIFRAVHFRRPGDDSDLEERFQLHI
;
A
#
# COMPACT_ATOMS: atom_id res chain seq x y z
N MET A 1 11.95 17.34 -23.05
CA MET A 1 10.60 17.16 -22.46
C MET A 1 9.60 17.05 -23.59
N ALA A 2 8.78 15.99 -23.63
CA ALA A 2 7.70 15.91 -24.61
C ALA A 2 6.62 16.94 -24.24
N SER A 3 6.10 17.68 -25.22
CA SER A 3 4.98 18.60 -24.98
C SER A 3 3.68 17.83 -24.71
N CYS A 4 2.74 18.42 -23.97
CA CYS A 4 1.41 17.83 -23.78
C CYS A 4 0.71 17.49 -25.10
N GLU A 5 0.95 18.29 -26.15
CA GLU A 5 0.42 18.02 -27.50
C GLU A 5 1.00 16.72 -28.10
N ALA A 6 2.30 16.47 -27.93
CA ALA A 6 2.93 15.23 -28.37
C ALA A 6 2.43 14.02 -27.56
N LEU A 7 2.17 14.19 -26.26
CA LEU A 7 1.57 13.14 -25.42
C LEU A 7 0.12 12.87 -25.83
N GLY A 8 -0.66 13.92 -26.11
CA GLY A 8 -2.04 13.80 -26.61
C GLY A 8 -2.13 13.08 -27.96
N GLN A 9 -1.23 13.38 -28.91
CA GLN A 9 -1.18 12.67 -30.20
C GLN A 9 -0.81 11.18 -30.03
N ARG A 10 0.12 10.86 -29.12
CA ARG A 10 0.60 9.48 -28.91
C ARG A 10 -0.38 8.64 -28.09
N TRP A 11 -0.96 9.19 -27.04
CA TRP A 11 -1.70 8.46 -26.00
C TRP A 11 -3.19 8.80 -25.95
N GLY A 12 -3.67 9.77 -26.74
CA GLY A 12 -5.06 10.23 -26.73
C GLY A 12 -6.09 9.15 -27.08
N PHE A 13 -5.68 8.03 -27.71
CA PHE A 13 -6.56 6.89 -27.93
C PHE A 13 -7.05 6.21 -26.63
N LEU A 14 -6.41 6.50 -25.49
CA LEU A 14 -6.82 6.03 -24.16
C LEU A 14 -7.82 6.96 -23.47
N ALA A 15 -8.12 8.14 -24.03
CA ALA A 15 -9.08 9.07 -23.43
C ALA A 15 -10.46 8.46 -23.13
N PRO A 16 -11.06 7.61 -24.00
CA PRO A 16 -12.34 6.94 -23.69
C PRO A 16 -12.26 5.98 -22.50
N TRP A 17 -11.09 5.42 -22.21
CA TRP A 17 -10.86 4.56 -21.04
C TRP A 17 -10.66 5.39 -19.77
N CYS A 18 -9.95 6.51 -19.87
CA CYS A 18 -9.75 7.44 -18.75
C CYS A 18 -11.09 8.01 -18.25
N ARG A 19 -12.03 8.33 -19.15
CA ARG A 19 -13.38 8.78 -18.79
C ARG A 19 -14.18 7.77 -17.97
N VAL A 20 -13.86 6.48 -18.06
CA VAL A 20 -14.53 5.44 -17.24
C VAL A 20 -14.09 5.53 -15.77
N LEU A 21 -12.89 6.07 -15.54
CA LEU A 21 -12.26 6.22 -14.24
C LEU A 21 -12.39 7.63 -13.66
N GLU A 22 -12.97 8.55 -14.43
CA GLU A 22 -13.28 9.91 -13.96
C GLU A 22 -14.10 9.84 -12.66
N HIS A 23 -13.66 10.59 -11.64
CA HIS A 23 -14.19 10.58 -10.27
C HIS A 23 -14.07 9.25 -9.51
N ARG A 24 -13.47 8.21 -10.09
CA ARG A 24 -13.24 6.92 -9.42
C ARG A 24 -11.81 6.70 -9.00
N ILE A 25 -10.86 7.44 -9.59
CA ILE A 25 -9.46 7.39 -9.22
C ILE A 25 -9.05 8.74 -8.62
N SER A 26 -8.34 8.71 -7.51
CA SER A 26 -7.78 9.89 -6.86
C SER A 26 -6.34 9.63 -6.46
N TYR A 27 -5.53 10.69 -6.42
CA TYR A 27 -4.17 10.65 -5.91
C TYR A 27 -4.13 11.43 -4.62
N SER A 28 -4.73 10.81 -3.61
CA SER A 28 -5.04 11.45 -2.34
C SER A 28 -3.82 11.42 -1.42
N TRP A 29 -3.65 12.53 -0.70
CA TRP A 29 -3.06 12.42 0.62
C TRP A 29 -3.99 11.62 1.51
N PRO A 30 -3.45 10.87 2.48
CA PRO A 30 -4.28 10.32 3.53
C PRO A 30 -5.08 11.45 4.22
N THR A 31 -6.37 11.20 4.48
CA THR A 31 -7.36 12.24 4.86
C THR A 31 -7.09 12.81 6.26
N PHE A 32 -6.49 12.00 7.11
CA PHE A 32 -6.09 12.36 8.45
C PHE A 32 -4.57 12.23 8.57
N ASP A 33 -3.95 13.06 9.42
CA ASP A 33 -2.54 12.91 9.78
C ASP A 33 -2.28 11.48 10.28
N GLU A 34 -3.30 10.89 10.92
CA GLU A 34 -3.49 9.52 11.41
C GLU A 34 -3.48 8.43 10.34
N GLU A 35 -3.45 8.76 9.06
CA GLU A 35 -3.36 7.79 7.98
C GLU A 35 -1.99 7.86 7.27
N VAL A 36 -1.16 8.85 7.62
CA VAL A 36 0.14 9.14 6.99
C VAL A 36 1.26 8.38 7.73
N TRP A 37 1.31 7.06 7.53
CA TRP A 37 2.27 6.19 8.22
C TRP A 37 3.17 5.33 7.33
N ASP A 38 3.35 5.56 6.04
CA ASP A 38 4.34 4.77 5.27
C ASP A 38 5.20 5.59 4.33
N CYS A 39 4.66 6.70 3.87
CA CYS A 39 5.26 7.47 2.81
C CYS A 39 4.81 8.91 3.03
N PRO A 40 5.69 9.90 2.87
CA PRO A 40 5.24 11.25 2.55
C PRO A 40 4.68 11.32 1.12
N ASN A 41 4.05 10.24 0.61
CA ASN A 41 3.62 10.11 -0.77
C ASN A 41 2.14 9.76 -0.82
N ARG A 42 1.43 10.56 -1.60
CA ARG A 42 0.06 10.31 -2.06
C ARG A 42 -0.08 8.89 -2.60
N ARG A 43 -1.26 8.31 -2.41
CA ARG A 43 -1.61 6.96 -2.90
C ARG A 43 -2.71 7.04 -3.93
N LEU A 44 -2.73 6.09 -4.87
CA LEU A 44 -3.82 5.98 -5.84
C LEU A 44 -4.96 5.19 -5.21
N GLU A 45 -6.04 5.88 -4.86
CA GLU A 45 -7.26 5.27 -4.37
C GLU A 45 -8.22 5.09 -5.54
N VAL A 46 -8.96 3.98 -5.52
CA VAL A 46 -9.91 3.63 -6.56
C VAL A 46 -11.24 3.22 -5.94
N GLU A 47 -12.26 4.02 -6.15
CA GLU A 47 -13.66 3.68 -5.83
C GLU A 47 -14.22 2.75 -6.93
N LEU A 48 -14.40 1.47 -6.59
CA LEU A 48 -14.98 0.51 -7.53
C LEU A 48 -16.49 0.74 -7.69
N PRO A 49 -17.06 0.44 -8.88
CA PRO A 49 -18.49 0.46 -9.08
C PRO A 49 -19.25 -0.38 -8.05
N THR A 50 -20.31 0.19 -7.50
CA THR A 50 -21.22 -0.54 -6.62
C THR A 50 -22.63 -0.61 -7.18
N ARG A 51 -23.44 -1.55 -6.68
CA ARG A 51 -24.82 -1.72 -7.16
C ARG A 51 -25.71 -0.52 -6.81
N TYR A 52 -25.26 0.34 -5.90
CA TYR A 52 -25.97 1.52 -5.42
C TYR A 52 -25.37 2.84 -5.92
N ASP A 53 -24.48 2.81 -6.92
CA ASP A 53 -23.98 4.05 -7.52
C ASP A 53 -25.13 4.88 -8.11
N LYS A 54 -25.13 6.17 -7.79
CA LYS A 54 -26.08 7.16 -8.30
C LYS A 54 -25.35 8.24 -9.10
N ASN A 55 -26.01 8.74 -10.15
CA ASN A 55 -25.51 9.89 -10.89
C ASN A 55 -25.76 11.19 -10.12
N SER A 56 -25.25 12.32 -10.64
CA SER A 56 -25.44 13.65 -10.03
C SER A 56 -26.91 14.09 -9.89
N GLY A 57 -27.82 13.46 -10.65
CA GLY A 57 -29.27 13.68 -10.56
C GLY A 57 -29.96 12.80 -9.51
N GLY A 58 -29.24 11.90 -8.85
CA GLY A 58 -29.78 10.97 -7.85
C GLY A 58 -30.40 9.69 -8.42
N ASP A 59 -30.36 9.50 -9.74
CA ASP A 59 -30.83 8.28 -10.40
C ASP A 59 -29.77 7.18 -10.32
N TRP A 60 -30.23 5.92 -10.24
CA TRP A 60 -29.35 4.76 -10.31
C TRP A 60 -28.54 4.75 -11.61
N VAL A 61 -27.23 4.59 -11.49
CA VAL A 61 -26.33 4.53 -12.65
C VAL A 61 -26.65 3.30 -13.51
N TYR A 62 -27.03 2.20 -12.86
CA TYR A 62 -27.25 0.91 -13.52
C TYR A 62 -28.72 0.52 -13.50
N LYS A 63 -29.27 0.16 -14.67
CA LYS A 63 -30.65 -0.33 -14.79
C LYS A 63 -30.79 -1.79 -14.36
N GLY A 64 -29.68 -2.50 -14.17
CA GLY A 64 -29.66 -3.87 -13.67
C GLY A 64 -28.28 -4.51 -13.67
N TYR A 65 -28.22 -5.74 -13.19
CA TYR A 65 -26.98 -6.49 -12.96
C TYR A 65 -26.06 -6.58 -14.20
N LYS A 66 -26.63 -6.78 -15.39
CA LYS A 66 -25.83 -6.89 -16.63
C LYS A 66 -25.07 -5.61 -16.97
N GLU A 67 -25.71 -4.45 -16.77
CA GLU A 67 -25.09 -3.14 -17.05
C GLU A 67 -24.04 -2.79 -15.99
N PHE A 68 -24.33 -3.11 -14.73
CA PHE A 68 -23.37 -3.04 -13.63
C PHE A 68 -22.10 -3.86 -13.94
N MET A 69 -22.25 -5.14 -14.25
CA MET A 69 -21.10 -6.01 -14.53
C MET A 69 -20.31 -5.57 -15.76
N ALA A 70 -20.98 -5.09 -16.81
CA ALA A 70 -20.30 -4.53 -17.99
C ALA A 70 -19.47 -3.28 -17.63
N THR A 71 -19.97 -2.44 -16.73
CA THR A 71 -19.25 -1.26 -16.24
C THR A 71 -18.08 -1.67 -15.34
N PHE A 72 -18.29 -2.65 -14.46
CA PHE A 72 -17.24 -3.20 -13.60
C PHE A 72 -16.08 -3.79 -14.42
N ASP A 73 -16.37 -4.59 -15.44
CA ASP A 73 -15.37 -5.13 -16.36
C ASP A 73 -14.62 -4.00 -17.09
N LYS A 74 -15.33 -2.94 -17.50
CA LYS A 74 -14.73 -1.79 -18.18
C LYS A 74 -13.82 -0.97 -17.26
N VAL A 75 -14.17 -0.79 -15.99
CA VAL A 75 -13.31 -0.16 -14.98
C VAL A 75 -12.03 -0.98 -14.77
N ARG A 76 -12.16 -2.30 -14.59
CA ARG A 76 -11.01 -3.21 -14.47
C ARG A 76 -10.06 -3.09 -15.68
N GLU A 77 -10.61 -3.11 -16.88
CA GLU A 77 -9.83 -2.97 -18.13
C GLU A 77 -9.17 -1.59 -18.26
N ALA A 78 -9.87 -0.52 -17.89
CA ALA A 78 -9.31 0.83 -17.91
C ALA A 78 -8.12 0.98 -16.95
N LEU A 79 -8.24 0.47 -15.72
CA LEU A 79 -7.15 0.46 -14.74
C LEU A 79 -5.95 -0.35 -15.23
N ALA A 80 -6.18 -1.49 -15.89
CA ALA A 80 -5.12 -2.32 -16.45
C ALA A 80 -4.37 -1.61 -17.57
N LEU A 81 -5.08 -0.93 -18.49
CA LEU A 81 -4.44 -0.13 -19.55
C LEU A 81 -3.60 1.00 -18.97
N LEU A 82 -4.12 1.69 -17.97
CA LEU A 82 -3.40 2.76 -17.27
C LEU A 82 -2.13 2.26 -16.57
N ALA A 83 -2.19 1.12 -15.89
CA ALA A 83 -1.00 0.49 -15.30
C ALA A 83 0.02 0.02 -16.37
N ALA A 84 -0.45 -0.46 -17.52
CA ALA A 84 0.44 -0.76 -18.65
C ALA A 84 1.15 0.50 -19.17
N VAL A 85 0.47 1.65 -19.21
CA VAL A 85 1.14 2.92 -19.56
C VAL A 85 2.17 3.31 -18.50
N ALA A 86 1.87 3.16 -17.21
CA ALA A 86 2.83 3.43 -16.14
C ALA A 86 4.11 2.57 -16.26
N HIS A 87 3.98 1.34 -16.75
CA HIS A 87 5.12 0.46 -17.03
C HIS A 87 5.96 0.95 -18.22
N VAL A 88 5.33 1.54 -19.24
CA VAL A 88 5.98 1.87 -20.52
C VAL A 88 6.47 3.32 -20.61
N ASP A 89 5.71 4.27 -20.09
CA ASP A 89 5.93 5.72 -20.25
C ASP A 89 5.35 6.48 -19.04
N GLN A 90 6.17 6.68 -18.00
CA GLN A 90 5.80 7.39 -16.76
C GLN A 90 5.31 8.82 -17.00
N LEU A 91 5.81 9.50 -18.04
CA LEU A 91 5.35 10.84 -18.38
C LEU A 91 3.93 10.81 -18.96
N ALA A 92 3.64 9.84 -19.83
CA ALA A 92 2.31 9.62 -20.36
C ALA A 92 1.31 9.19 -19.29
N TRP A 93 1.75 8.37 -18.34
CA TRP A 93 0.96 7.95 -17.19
C TRP A 93 0.44 9.15 -16.39
N LYS A 94 1.36 10.03 -15.96
CA LYS A 94 1.03 11.26 -15.24
C LYS A 94 0.14 12.19 -16.07
N TYR A 95 0.41 12.30 -17.38
CA TYR A 95 -0.42 13.07 -18.30
C TYR A 95 -1.87 12.55 -18.37
N LEU A 96 -2.07 11.23 -18.51
CA LEU A 96 -3.40 10.62 -18.60
C LEU A 96 -4.18 10.78 -17.28
N LEU A 97 -3.52 10.58 -16.13
CA LEU A 97 -4.12 10.81 -14.81
C LEU A 97 -4.63 12.24 -14.68
N GLN A 98 -3.78 13.23 -14.93
CA GLN A 98 -4.11 14.63 -14.71
C GLN A 98 -5.09 15.19 -15.76
N ASN A 99 -4.89 14.90 -17.04
CA ASN A 99 -5.62 15.57 -18.13
C ASN A 99 -6.84 14.80 -18.63
N HIS A 100 -6.92 13.49 -18.37
CA HIS A 100 -8.01 12.65 -18.87
C HIS A 100 -8.76 11.90 -17.76
N CYS A 101 -8.17 11.69 -16.58
CA CYS A 101 -8.87 11.16 -15.40
C CYS A 101 -9.20 12.26 -14.38
N HIS A 102 -8.73 13.50 -14.60
CA HIS A 102 -8.92 14.66 -13.72
C HIS A 102 -8.38 14.47 -12.30
N VAL A 103 -7.27 13.73 -12.17
CA VAL A 103 -6.59 13.48 -10.90
C VAL A 103 -5.66 14.64 -10.55
N GLU A 104 -5.79 15.16 -9.33
CA GLU A 104 -4.92 16.19 -8.79
C GLU A 104 -3.57 15.61 -8.33
N LEU A 105 -2.54 15.75 -9.17
CA LEU A 105 -1.22 15.19 -8.86
C LEU A 105 -0.35 16.04 -7.91
N GLY A 106 -0.75 17.29 -7.64
CA GLY A 106 0.03 18.21 -6.79
C GLY A 106 1.20 18.84 -7.52
N GLY A 107 1.41 20.13 -7.25
CA GLY A 107 2.38 20.99 -7.92
C GLY A 107 1.76 22.38 -8.08
N GLY A 108 2.24 23.34 -7.29
CA GLY A 108 1.77 24.72 -7.37
C GLY A 108 2.00 25.29 -8.77
N GLY A 109 0.92 25.73 -9.43
CA GLY A 109 0.98 26.44 -10.70
C GLY A 109 1.33 25.56 -11.91
N GLU A 110 0.91 26.06 -13.08
CA GLU A 110 0.93 25.40 -14.38
C GLU A 110 2.12 24.43 -14.64
N ARG A 111 1.78 23.16 -14.95
CA ARG A 111 2.56 22.22 -15.79
C ARG A 111 3.77 21.49 -15.19
N ASN A 112 3.90 21.38 -13.88
CA ASN A 112 4.91 20.50 -13.29
C ASN A 112 4.29 19.18 -12.81
N PHE A 113 4.56 18.09 -13.53
CA PHE A 113 4.31 16.74 -13.04
C PHE A 113 5.19 16.45 -11.82
N PRO A 114 4.77 15.57 -10.89
CA PRO A 114 5.67 15.09 -9.84
C PRO A 114 6.98 14.59 -10.46
N LEU A 115 8.12 15.02 -9.92
CA LEU A 115 9.44 14.60 -10.41
C LEU A 115 9.63 13.09 -10.23
N GLU A 116 9.09 12.53 -9.15
CA GLU A 116 9.14 11.10 -8.83
C GLU A 116 8.14 10.29 -9.65
N ASP A 117 8.52 9.06 -9.99
CA ASP A 117 7.64 8.11 -10.67
C ASP A 117 6.48 7.70 -9.77
N ILE A 118 5.28 7.59 -10.36
CA ILE A 118 4.08 7.19 -9.63
C ILE A 118 3.84 5.70 -9.91
N PRO A 119 3.97 4.82 -8.90
CA PRO A 119 3.74 3.41 -9.10
C PRO A 119 2.26 3.13 -9.40
N ALA A 120 1.99 2.22 -10.34
CA ALA A 120 0.64 1.72 -10.60
C ALA A 120 0.23 0.67 -9.56
N ARG A 121 0.09 1.11 -8.31
CA ARG A 121 -0.44 0.35 -7.18
C ARG A 121 -1.71 1.02 -6.68
N PHE A 122 -2.79 0.27 -6.55
CA PHE A 122 -4.10 0.83 -6.23
C PHE A 122 -4.60 0.37 -4.86
N ILE A 123 -5.11 1.31 -4.08
CA ILE A 123 -5.90 1.03 -2.88
C ILE A 123 -7.38 1.01 -3.30
N LEU A 124 -8.05 -0.10 -3.06
CA LEU A 124 -9.44 -0.30 -3.44
C LEU A 124 -10.37 0.16 -2.33
N ILE A 125 -11.40 0.92 -2.72
CA ILE A 125 -12.52 1.33 -1.88
C ILE A 125 -13.79 0.75 -2.50
N ILE A 126 -14.53 -0.05 -1.72
CA ILE A 126 -15.77 -0.71 -2.18
C ILE A 126 -16.84 -0.51 -1.12
N LEU A 127 -17.60 0.57 -1.24
CA LEU A 127 -18.61 0.97 -0.27
C LEU A 127 -19.88 1.45 -0.96
N GLU A 128 -21.01 0.87 -0.58
CA GLU A 128 -22.33 1.16 -1.11
C GLU A 128 -22.99 2.31 -0.34
N ASN A 129 -23.46 3.32 -1.08
CA ASN A 129 -24.32 4.35 -0.51
C ASN A 129 -25.80 3.97 -0.70
N GLN A 130 -26.37 3.27 0.29
CA GLN A 130 -27.77 2.83 0.27
C GLN A 130 -28.76 3.95 0.69
N GLY A 131 -28.39 5.23 0.55
CA GLY A 131 -29.20 6.37 1.00
C GLY A 131 -29.25 6.51 2.53
N GLN A 132 -28.25 5.97 3.22
CA GLN A 132 -28.05 6.03 4.66
C GLN A 132 -26.95 7.04 4.98
N PRO A 133 -26.88 7.58 6.22
CA PRO A 133 -25.85 8.55 6.61
C PRO A 133 -24.41 8.00 6.55
N LYS A 134 -24.24 6.66 6.60
CA LYS A 134 -22.95 5.98 6.42
C LYS A 134 -23.04 4.98 5.27
N LYS A 135 -21.93 4.77 4.53
CA LYS A 135 -21.85 3.75 3.49
C LYS A 135 -21.76 2.36 4.15
N THR A 136 -21.85 1.28 3.37
CA THR A 136 -21.70 -0.10 3.85
C THR A 136 -20.89 -0.94 2.88
N TYR A 137 -20.19 -1.95 3.37
CA TYR A 137 -19.59 -2.94 2.46
C TYR A 137 -20.69 -3.70 1.71
N PRO A 138 -20.50 -3.99 0.40
CA PRO A 138 -21.47 -4.77 -0.35
C PRO A 138 -21.52 -6.20 0.16
N VAL A 139 -22.71 -6.79 0.19
CA VAL A 139 -22.89 -8.23 0.47
C VAL A 139 -22.15 -9.13 -0.52
N SER A 140 -21.81 -8.59 -1.71
CA SER A 140 -21.06 -9.26 -2.76
C SER A 140 -19.55 -9.02 -2.70
N LEU A 141 -19.01 -8.41 -1.64
CA LEU A 141 -17.60 -7.99 -1.54
C LEU A 141 -16.62 -9.10 -1.95
N GLU A 142 -16.80 -10.31 -1.42
CA GLU A 142 -15.97 -11.47 -1.77
C GLU A 142 -15.99 -11.74 -3.28
N GLY A 143 -17.18 -11.83 -3.87
CA GLY A 143 -17.37 -12.11 -5.28
C GLY A 143 -16.84 -10.99 -6.18
N ASP A 144 -16.99 -9.74 -5.78
CA ASP A 144 -16.52 -8.58 -6.54
C ASP A 144 -14.97 -8.52 -6.54
N LEU A 145 -14.32 -8.83 -5.41
CA LEU A 145 -12.86 -8.96 -5.32
C LEU A 145 -12.31 -10.14 -6.14
N VAL A 146 -12.99 -11.29 -6.11
CA VAL A 146 -12.66 -12.45 -6.96
C VAL A 146 -12.88 -12.13 -8.44
N HIS A 147 -13.90 -11.35 -8.78
CA HIS A 147 -14.16 -10.94 -10.16
C HIS A 147 -13.10 -9.96 -10.69
N LEU A 148 -12.58 -9.08 -9.81
CA LEU A 148 -11.49 -8.17 -10.13
C LEU A 148 -10.16 -8.90 -10.31
N CYS A 149 -9.76 -9.71 -9.32
CA CYS A 149 -8.40 -10.25 -9.21
C CYS A 149 -8.28 -11.73 -9.62
N GLY A 150 -9.38 -12.41 -9.91
CA GLY A 150 -9.37 -13.82 -10.31
C GLY A 150 -9.02 -14.06 -11.78
N VAL A 151 -9.13 -15.33 -12.19
CA VAL A 151 -8.77 -15.81 -13.55
C VAL A 151 -9.65 -15.26 -14.67
N ARG A 152 -10.75 -14.56 -14.34
CA ARG A 152 -11.61 -13.88 -15.31
C ARG A 152 -10.86 -12.80 -16.10
N GLN A 153 -9.83 -12.21 -15.50
CA GLN A 153 -8.89 -11.31 -16.18
C GLN A 153 -8.20 -11.95 -17.40
N ARG A 154 -8.12 -13.29 -17.48
CA ARG A 154 -7.56 -14.02 -18.62
C ARG A 154 -8.61 -14.46 -19.62
N THR A 155 -9.74 -14.90 -19.11
CA THR A 155 -10.75 -15.63 -19.90
C THR A 155 -11.84 -14.72 -20.45
N HIS A 156 -11.99 -13.50 -19.90
CA HIS A 156 -13.08 -12.59 -20.20
C HIS A 156 -12.56 -11.16 -20.38
N THR A 157 -11.79 -10.94 -21.46
CA THR A 157 -11.33 -9.61 -21.88
C THR A 157 -12.08 -9.14 -23.12
N SER A 158 -12.37 -7.84 -23.18
CA SER A 158 -13.01 -7.23 -24.33
C SER A 158 -12.03 -7.07 -25.50
N ARG A 159 -12.56 -7.17 -26.73
CA ARG A 159 -11.76 -6.93 -27.93
C ARG A 159 -11.18 -5.52 -27.96
N SER A 160 -11.94 -4.53 -27.49
CA SER A 160 -11.48 -3.13 -27.40
C SER A 160 -10.30 -2.98 -26.46
N TYR A 161 -10.29 -3.68 -25.33
CA TYR A 161 -9.18 -3.69 -24.39
C TYR A 161 -7.92 -4.32 -25.01
N GLN A 162 -8.06 -5.47 -25.67
CA GLN A 162 -6.95 -6.14 -26.35
C GLN A 162 -6.29 -5.22 -27.40
N VAL A 163 -7.10 -4.58 -28.25
CA VAL A 163 -6.60 -3.62 -29.26
C VAL A 163 -5.89 -2.42 -28.62
N ALA A 164 -6.39 -1.93 -27.49
CA ALA A 164 -5.72 -0.84 -26.77
C ALA A 164 -4.37 -1.30 -26.19
N LEU A 165 -4.30 -2.51 -25.63
CA LEU A 165 -3.08 -3.07 -25.06
C LEU A 165 -2.02 -3.36 -26.13
N GLU A 166 -2.42 -3.82 -27.32
CA GLU A 166 -1.53 -3.96 -28.49
C GLU A 166 -0.92 -2.61 -28.90
N LYS A 167 -1.71 -1.53 -28.90
CA LYS A 167 -1.21 -0.18 -29.18
C LYS A 167 -0.21 0.30 -28.12
N ILE A 168 -0.44 -0.02 -26.85
CA ILE A 168 0.52 0.29 -25.77
C ILE A 168 1.82 -0.50 -25.99
N ALA A 169 1.73 -1.80 -26.26
CA ALA A 169 2.88 -2.66 -26.50
C ALA A 169 3.72 -2.18 -27.69
N ALA A 170 3.09 -1.73 -28.77
CA ALA A 170 3.78 -1.16 -29.94
C ALA A 170 4.57 0.14 -29.63
N LEU A 171 4.23 0.84 -28.55
CA LEU A 171 4.92 2.05 -28.09
C LEU A 171 6.05 1.75 -27.11
N ASP A 172 6.14 0.53 -26.59
CA ASP A 172 7.21 0.12 -25.69
C ASP A 172 8.50 -0.18 -26.46
N LYS A 173 9.53 0.62 -26.16
CA LYS A 173 10.86 0.50 -26.77
C LYS A 173 11.58 -0.79 -26.37
N ASN A 174 11.18 -1.41 -25.25
CA ASN A 174 11.77 -2.61 -24.68
C ASN A 174 11.14 -3.89 -25.26
N LEU A 175 9.90 -3.82 -25.78
CA LEU A 175 9.19 -4.91 -26.43
C LEU A 175 9.41 -4.89 -27.95
N LYS A 176 10.57 -5.38 -28.40
CA LYS A 176 10.86 -5.60 -29.82
C LYS A 176 10.51 -7.02 -30.26
N SER A 177 10.33 -7.21 -31.57
CA SER A 177 10.12 -8.54 -32.18
C SER A 177 11.18 -9.55 -31.70
N GLY A 178 10.74 -10.66 -31.12
CA GLY A 178 11.61 -11.71 -30.57
C GLY A 178 11.99 -11.55 -29.08
N LYS A 179 11.55 -10.48 -28.40
CA LYS A 179 11.67 -10.37 -26.93
C LYS A 179 10.49 -11.08 -26.23
N PRO A 180 10.71 -11.67 -25.04
CA PRO A 180 9.62 -12.25 -24.25
C PRO A 180 8.51 -11.22 -23.99
N GLY A 181 7.27 -11.69 -23.97
CA GLY A 181 6.16 -10.84 -23.55
C GLY A 181 6.26 -10.50 -22.05
N VAL A 182 5.60 -9.43 -21.65
CA VAL A 182 5.61 -8.94 -20.26
C VAL A 182 4.22 -9.08 -19.65
N ASP A 183 4.16 -9.67 -18.45
CA ASP A 183 2.95 -9.69 -17.61
C ASP A 183 3.10 -8.66 -16.50
N VAL A 184 2.54 -7.46 -16.69
CA VAL A 184 2.53 -6.39 -15.70
C VAL A 184 1.67 -6.84 -14.52
N LYS A 185 2.32 -7.12 -13.39
CA LYS A 185 1.65 -7.40 -12.12
C LYS A 185 1.26 -6.07 -11.48
N ILE A 186 -0.03 -5.87 -11.28
CA ILE A 186 -0.62 -4.65 -10.75
C ILE A 186 -1.05 -4.95 -9.32
N PRO A 187 -0.32 -4.48 -8.31
CA PRO A 187 -0.70 -4.73 -6.94
C PRO A 187 -1.93 -3.91 -6.58
N VAL A 188 -2.91 -4.58 -5.98
CA VAL A 188 -4.12 -3.95 -5.45
C VAL A 188 -4.32 -4.38 -4.02
N ARG A 189 -4.65 -3.44 -3.15
CA ARG A 189 -4.86 -3.71 -1.73
C ARG A 189 -6.24 -3.20 -1.32
N MET A 190 -7.03 -4.02 -0.65
CA MET A 190 -8.29 -3.56 -0.08
C MET A 190 -7.98 -2.72 1.17
N ARG A 191 -8.57 -1.52 1.25
CA ARG A 191 -8.59 -0.74 2.49
C ARG A 191 -9.89 -1.02 3.23
N PHE A 192 -9.78 -1.56 4.43
CA PHE A 192 -10.91 -1.63 5.35
C PHE A 192 -10.86 -0.39 6.23
N HIS A 193 -11.86 0.49 6.10
CA HIS A 193 -12.05 1.66 6.96
C HIS A 193 -13.31 1.49 7.79
N ILE A 194 -13.21 1.64 9.11
CA ILE A 194 -14.34 1.41 10.03
C ILE A 194 -15.36 2.56 10.01
N ASP A 195 -14.94 3.83 9.99
CA ASP A 195 -15.88 4.97 10.02
C ASP A 195 -16.77 5.10 8.78
N GLU A 196 -16.24 4.77 7.60
CA GLU A 196 -16.97 4.87 6.34
C GLU A 196 -18.09 3.82 6.24
N ALA A 197 -18.02 2.75 7.06
CA ALA A 197 -19.00 1.67 7.11
C ALA A 197 -19.93 1.80 8.34
N LYS A 198 -21.23 1.54 8.14
CA LYS A 198 -22.26 1.60 9.20
C LYS A 198 -22.07 0.56 10.32
N GLU A 199 -21.34 -0.53 10.06
CA GLU A 199 -21.27 -1.69 10.97
C GLU A 199 -19.82 -2.01 11.37
N MET A 200 -19.57 -2.06 12.68
CA MET A 200 -18.39 -2.71 13.25
C MET A 200 -18.63 -4.24 13.28
N SER A 201 -18.74 -4.83 12.09
CA SER A 201 -18.87 -6.28 11.91
C SER A 201 -17.53 -6.86 11.41
N PRO A 202 -17.08 -8.02 11.89
CA PRO A 202 -15.93 -8.72 11.32
C PRO A 202 -16.26 -9.36 9.95
N GLU A 203 -17.53 -9.40 9.54
CA GLU A 203 -17.96 -10.06 8.30
C GLU A 203 -17.25 -9.55 7.02
N PRO A 204 -17.06 -8.23 6.79
CA PRO A 204 -16.33 -7.76 5.62
C PRO A 204 -14.86 -8.20 5.64
N LEU A 205 -14.24 -8.29 6.81
CA LEU A 205 -12.87 -8.80 6.97
C LEU A 205 -12.80 -10.27 6.52
N GLU A 206 -13.73 -11.10 6.97
CA GLU A 206 -13.82 -12.51 6.56
C GLU A 206 -14.07 -12.65 5.05
N LEU A 207 -14.94 -11.81 4.46
CA LEU A 207 -15.22 -11.80 3.02
C LEU A 207 -13.97 -11.47 2.20
N ILE A 208 -13.15 -10.51 2.64
CA ILE A 208 -11.90 -10.16 1.98
C ILE A 208 -10.91 -11.33 2.03
N GLN A 209 -10.76 -11.96 3.19
CA GLN A 209 -9.87 -13.12 3.32
C GLN A 209 -10.29 -14.31 2.46
N ARG A 210 -11.60 -14.61 2.42
CA ARG A 210 -12.13 -15.65 1.54
C ARG A 210 -11.84 -15.33 0.08
N ALA A 211 -11.92 -14.06 -0.34
CA ALA A 211 -11.58 -13.65 -1.69
C ALA A 211 -10.09 -13.86 -2.01
N GLU A 212 -9.18 -13.50 -1.09
CA GLU A 212 -7.74 -13.76 -1.24
C GLU A 212 -7.46 -15.26 -1.44
N GLU A 213 -8.06 -16.11 -0.61
CA GLU A 213 -7.88 -17.56 -0.69
C GLU A 213 -8.48 -18.16 -1.97
N LEU A 214 -9.69 -17.75 -2.34
CA LEU A 214 -10.33 -18.19 -3.59
C LEU A 214 -9.51 -17.77 -4.80
N ASN A 215 -8.99 -16.54 -4.83
CA ASN A 215 -8.13 -16.08 -5.91
C ASN A 215 -6.87 -16.95 -6.01
N ARG A 216 -6.20 -17.22 -4.89
CA ARG A 216 -5.02 -18.09 -4.84
C ARG A 216 -5.32 -19.48 -5.40
N LEU A 217 -6.41 -20.10 -4.97
CA LEU A 217 -6.84 -21.43 -5.43
C LEU A 217 -7.22 -21.44 -6.92
N HIS A 218 -7.97 -20.44 -7.37
CA HIS A 218 -8.37 -20.31 -8.77
C HIS A 218 -7.17 -20.14 -9.70
N TRP A 219 -6.20 -19.30 -9.32
CA TRP A 219 -4.96 -19.10 -10.09
C TRP A 219 -4.12 -20.38 -10.13
N ALA A 220 -3.90 -21.04 -9.00
CA ALA A 220 -3.14 -22.30 -8.95
C ALA A 220 -3.76 -23.38 -9.87
N LYS A 221 -5.09 -23.49 -9.87
CA LYS A 221 -5.80 -24.41 -10.76
C LYS A 221 -5.68 -24.01 -12.24
N TYR A 222 -5.75 -22.71 -12.54
CA TYR A 222 -5.64 -22.22 -13.92
C TYR A 222 -4.24 -22.41 -14.48
N GLU A 223 -3.19 -22.16 -13.70
CA GLU A 223 -1.79 -22.33 -14.10
C GLU A 223 -1.45 -23.79 -14.42
N GLN A 224 -2.14 -24.74 -13.78
CA GLN A 224 -2.03 -26.17 -14.08
C GLN A 224 -2.90 -26.63 -15.26
N SER A 225 -3.76 -25.75 -15.78
CA SER A 225 -4.71 -26.11 -16.85
C SER A 225 -4.09 -25.95 -18.24
N SER A 226 -4.62 -26.67 -19.22
CA SER A 226 -4.26 -26.50 -20.64
C SER A 226 -4.63 -25.13 -21.22
N ASN A 227 -5.38 -24.30 -20.47
CA ASN A 227 -5.76 -22.95 -20.88
C ASN A 227 -4.73 -21.90 -20.44
N PHE A 228 -3.71 -22.29 -19.67
CA PHE A 228 -2.61 -21.42 -19.33
C PHE A 228 -1.69 -21.23 -20.52
N HIS A 229 -1.40 -19.97 -20.83
CA HIS A 229 -0.47 -19.59 -21.88
C HIS A 229 0.46 -18.49 -21.36
N GLU A 230 1.73 -18.61 -21.69
CA GLU A 230 2.71 -17.54 -21.50
C GLU A 230 2.34 -16.31 -22.33
N VAL A 231 2.86 -15.15 -21.94
CA VAL A 231 2.63 -13.92 -22.71
C VAL A 231 3.39 -14.02 -24.03
N ALA A 232 2.67 -13.83 -25.13
CA ALA A 232 3.25 -13.88 -26.46
C ALA A 232 4.41 -12.87 -26.60
N ALA A 233 5.43 -13.24 -27.36
CA ALA A 233 6.59 -12.39 -27.62
C ALA A 233 6.16 -11.00 -28.15
N GLY A 234 6.78 -9.94 -27.63
CA GLY A 234 6.46 -8.56 -27.99
C GLY A 234 5.08 -8.07 -27.53
N SER A 235 4.37 -8.82 -26.68
CA SER A 235 3.05 -8.43 -26.16
C SER A 235 3.10 -8.05 -24.68
N ILE A 236 2.15 -7.20 -24.28
CA ILE A 236 1.88 -6.89 -22.87
C ILE A 236 0.61 -7.62 -22.44
N ARG A 237 0.63 -8.11 -21.21
CA ARG A 237 -0.56 -8.55 -20.47
C ARG A 237 -0.55 -7.87 -19.10
N CYS A 238 -1.73 -7.68 -18.51
CA CYS A 238 -1.87 -7.12 -17.17
C CYS A 238 -2.54 -8.13 -16.24
N THR A 239 -2.18 -8.10 -14.95
CA THR A 239 -2.74 -8.95 -13.91
C THR A 239 -2.87 -8.19 -12.61
N PHE A 240 -4.08 -7.95 -12.14
CA PHE A 240 -4.33 -7.51 -10.78
C PHE A 240 -3.96 -8.63 -9.81
N VAL A 241 -3.08 -8.30 -8.86
CA VAL A 241 -2.65 -9.17 -7.77
C VAL A 241 -3.21 -8.58 -6.49
N LEU A 242 -4.15 -9.30 -5.86
CA LEU A 242 -4.69 -8.91 -4.57
C LEU A 242 -3.61 -9.13 -3.51
N GLU A 243 -3.08 -8.03 -2.99
CA GLU A 243 -2.20 -8.00 -1.83
C GLU A 243 -3.03 -8.15 -0.55
N PRO A 244 -2.40 -8.60 0.55
CA PRO A 244 -3.08 -8.75 1.83
C PRO A 244 -3.74 -7.46 2.31
N LEU A 245 -4.89 -7.62 2.96
CA LEU A 245 -5.68 -6.54 3.54
C LEU A 245 -4.87 -5.48 4.30
N MET A 246 -5.22 -4.20 4.08
CA MET A 246 -4.84 -3.07 4.93
C MET A 246 -6.06 -2.68 5.78
N ALA A 247 -5.99 -2.94 7.09
CA ALA A 247 -7.07 -2.62 8.00
C ALA A 247 -6.78 -1.33 8.78
N ASP A 248 -7.76 -0.42 8.78
CA ASP A 248 -7.70 0.91 9.36
C ASP A 248 -8.94 1.15 10.23
N PHE A 249 -8.71 1.35 11.51
CA PHE A 249 -9.74 1.45 12.55
C PHE A 249 -9.86 2.86 13.15
N ASN A 250 -9.43 3.90 12.44
CA ASN A 250 -9.50 5.31 12.86
C ASN A 250 -10.69 5.68 13.78
N ASP A 251 -10.45 6.53 14.78
CA ASP A 251 -11.42 7.20 15.66
C ASP A 251 -12.38 6.31 16.46
N HIS A 252 -12.21 4.99 16.46
CA HIS A 252 -12.91 4.11 17.38
C HIS A 252 -11.95 3.62 18.44
N SER A 253 -12.20 4.05 19.67
CA SER A 253 -11.52 3.48 20.83
C SER A 253 -11.85 1.99 20.89
N ILE A 254 -10.85 1.16 20.63
CA ILE A 254 -10.85 -0.28 20.92
C ILE A 254 -11.25 -0.50 22.38
N THR A 255 -11.01 0.50 23.24
CA THR A 255 -11.18 0.45 24.68
C THR A 255 -12.50 1.03 25.23
N ASP A 256 -13.43 1.53 24.40
CA ASP A 256 -14.59 2.29 24.91
C ASP A 256 -15.67 1.37 25.56
N PRO A 257 -16.03 1.54 26.84
CA PRO A 257 -17.09 0.77 27.49
C PRO A 257 -18.49 1.03 26.89
N ILE A 258 -18.71 2.13 26.16
CA ILE A 258 -20.01 2.39 25.51
C ILE A 258 -20.23 1.43 24.32
N SER A 259 -19.17 0.89 23.72
CA SER A 259 -19.26 -0.21 22.75
C SER A 259 -19.87 -1.48 23.40
N ALA A 260 -19.63 -1.71 24.69
CA ALA A 260 -20.11 -2.92 25.38
C ALA A 260 -21.65 -3.01 25.48
N THR A 261 -22.37 -1.88 25.34
CA THR A 261 -23.83 -1.87 25.44
C THR A 261 -24.54 -2.06 24.08
N LEU A 262 -23.86 -1.79 22.96
CA LEU A 262 -24.42 -1.92 21.60
C LEU A 262 -24.11 -3.26 20.93
N PHE A 263 -23.02 -3.95 21.30
CA PHE A 263 -22.51 -5.10 20.52
C PHE A 263 -22.70 -6.48 21.16
N GLY A 264 -23.19 -6.59 22.41
CA GLY A 264 -23.38 -7.89 23.06
C GLY A 264 -22.09 -8.73 23.22
N LYS A 265 -20.94 -8.18 22.83
CA LYS A 265 -19.58 -8.62 23.13
C LYS A 265 -18.71 -7.37 23.29
N VAL A 266 -17.91 -7.42 24.35
CA VAL A 266 -16.91 -6.45 24.81
C VAL A 266 -16.05 -5.94 23.65
N ALA A 267 -15.76 -4.63 23.63
CA ALA A 267 -14.64 -3.93 22.98
C ALA A 267 -13.91 -4.62 21.80
N LEU A 268 -13.66 -3.88 20.72
CA LEU A 268 -12.99 -4.37 19.50
C LEU A 268 -11.48 -4.64 19.75
N ASP A 269 -11.15 -5.64 20.57
CA ASP A 269 -9.79 -6.06 20.95
C ASP A 269 -8.94 -6.36 19.70
N GLU A 270 -7.71 -5.85 19.67
CA GLU A 270 -6.75 -6.09 18.60
C GLU A 270 -6.63 -7.59 18.25
N ASN A 271 -6.74 -8.46 19.25
CA ASN A 271 -6.65 -9.91 19.05
C ASN A 271 -7.86 -10.49 18.32
N VAL A 272 -9.05 -9.89 18.45
CA VAL A 272 -10.22 -10.28 17.66
C VAL A 272 -9.97 -9.99 16.18
N ILE A 273 -9.36 -8.84 15.88
CA ILE A 273 -8.98 -8.48 14.51
C ILE A 273 -7.95 -9.48 13.97
N LEU A 274 -6.90 -9.79 14.73
CA LEU A 274 -5.86 -10.74 14.29
C LEU A 274 -6.41 -12.16 14.10
N GLN A 275 -7.37 -12.59 14.93
CA GLN A 275 -8.05 -13.87 14.78
C GLN A 275 -8.98 -13.91 13.55
N SER A 276 -9.71 -12.82 13.30
CA SER A 276 -10.53 -12.68 12.09
C SER A 276 -9.68 -12.50 10.83
N CYS A 277 -8.44 -12.02 10.97
CA CYS A 277 -7.54 -11.70 9.88
C CYS A 277 -6.15 -12.38 9.96
N PRO A 278 -6.00 -13.71 9.95
CA PRO A 278 -4.70 -14.40 10.07
C PRO A 278 -3.66 -14.07 8.99
N LYS A 279 -4.07 -13.52 7.84
CA LYS A 279 -3.18 -13.11 6.73
C LYS A 279 -2.89 -11.60 6.72
N LEU A 280 -3.31 -10.87 7.76
CA LEU A 280 -3.08 -9.43 7.85
C LEU A 280 -1.58 -9.14 7.77
N GLU A 281 -1.18 -8.27 6.86
CA GLU A 281 0.21 -7.80 6.77
C GLU A 281 0.41 -6.52 7.57
N GLU A 282 -0.60 -5.65 7.61
CA GLU A 282 -0.51 -4.33 8.22
C GLU A 282 -1.82 -3.96 8.92
N LEU A 283 -1.67 -3.39 10.11
CA LEU A 283 -2.79 -2.90 10.93
C LEU A 283 -2.46 -1.49 11.39
N ALA A 284 -3.33 -0.54 11.05
CA ALA A 284 -3.30 0.81 11.59
C ALA A 284 -4.42 0.97 12.62
N ILE A 285 -4.04 1.42 13.81
CA ILE A 285 -4.95 1.71 14.92
C ILE A 285 -4.67 3.15 15.34
N CYS A 286 -5.72 3.96 15.44
CA CYS A 286 -5.61 5.33 15.89
C CYS A 286 -6.51 5.52 17.11
N GLU A 287 -5.86 5.72 18.25
CA GLU A 287 -6.48 5.93 19.55
C GLU A 287 -6.31 7.39 19.99
N ASN A 288 -6.96 7.75 21.11
CA ASN A 288 -6.97 9.13 21.60
C ASN A 288 -5.56 9.74 21.75
N PHE A 289 -4.63 8.99 22.34
CA PHE A 289 -3.27 9.47 22.63
C PHE A 289 -2.19 8.80 21.80
N VAL A 290 -2.47 7.65 21.20
CA VAL A 290 -1.48 6.86 20.48
C VAL A 290 -2.06 6.42 19.14
N ASP A 291 -1.34 6.71 18.07
CA ASP A 291 -1.56 6.02 16.81
C ASP A 291 -0.40 5.07 16.56
N VAL A 292 -0.73 3.93 15.99
CA VAL A 292 0.24 2.86 15.78
C VAL A 292 0.01 2.19 14.45
N ARG A 293 1.12 1.89 13.78
CA ARG A 293 1.14 0.97 12.64
C ARG A 293 1.95 -0.26 12.98
N LEU A 294 1.26 -1.39 12.92
CA LEU A 294 1.80 -2.72 13.12
C LEU A 294 2.03 -3.37 11.76
N THR A 295 3.13 -4.10 11.63
CA THR A 295 3.44 -4.92 10.46
C THR A 295 3.72 -6.35 10.89
N PHE A 296 3.07 -7.30 10.23
CA PHE A 296 3.16 -8.73 10.49
C PHE A 296 3.86 -9.49 9.36
N SER A 297 4.47 -8.79 8.39
CA SER A 297 5.12 -9.41 7.23
C SER A 297 6.17 -10.47 7.59
N GLU A 298 6.83 -10.36 8.75
CA GLU A 298 7.79 -11.36 9.23
C GLU A 298 7.09 -12.66 9.64
N TYR A 299 5.97 -12.57 10.37
CA TYR A 299 5.12 -13.73 10.69
C TYR A 299 4.59 -14.39 9.41
N GLN A 300 4.10 -13.57 8.46
CA GLN A 300 3.61 -14.07 7.18
C GLN A 300 4.71 -14.75 6.35
N ALA A 301 5.91 -14.16 6.29
CA ALA A 301 7.04 -14.72 5.56
C ALA A 301 7.54 -16.05 6.16
N ASN A 302 7.45 -16.20 7.48
CA ASN A 302 7.85 -17.41 8.19
C ASN A 302 6.73 -18.47 8.27
N GLY A 303 5.51 -18.14 7.83
CA GLY A 303 4.35 -19.01 7.97
C GLY A 303 3.91 -19.21 9.42
N GLU A 304 4.24 -18.25 10.29
CA GLU A 304 3.90 -18.27 11.71
C GLU A 304 2.52 -17.66 11.95
N PRO A 305 1.75 -18.14 12.94
CA PRO A 305 0.51 -17.50 13.33
C PRO A 305 0.77 -16.09 13.84
N LEU A 306 -0.19 -15.18 13.61
CA LEU A 306 -0.14 -13.83 14.18
C LEU A 306 -0.06 -13.90 15.71
N PRO A 307 0.75 -13.05 16.35
CA PRO A 307 0.94 -13.08 17.80
C PRO A 307 -0.32 -12.59 18.52
N LEU A 308 -0.48 -13.01 19.78
CA LEU A 308 -1.37 -12.32 20.70
C LEU A 308 -0.68 -11.01 21.12
N LEU A 309 -1.37 -9.89 20.94
CA LEU A 309 -0.91 -8.58 21.37
C LEU A 309 -1.58 -8.21 22.69
N ASN A 310 -0.84 -7.53 23.55
CA ASN A 310 -1.39 -6.90 24.75
C ASN A 310 -1.04 -5.42 24.67
N CYS A 311 -2.02 -4.58 24.32
CA CYS A 311 -1.73 -3.22 23.94
C CYS A 311 -2.24 -2.19 24.95
N HIS A 312 -1.31 -1.50 25.61
CA HIS A 312 -1.61 -0.44 26.56
C HIS A 312 -1.70 0.95 25.87
N TRP A 313 -2.57 1.11 24.87
CA TRP A 313 -2.64 2.35 24.05
C TRP A 313 -2.91 3.64 24.85
N ASN A 314 -3.58 3.52 26.01
CA ASN A 314 -3.90 4.65 26.88
C ASN A 314 -2.85 4.92 27.97
N ASP A 315 -1.83 4.07 28.10
CA ASP A 315 -0.76 4.21 29.09
C ASP A 315 0.59 4.25 28.36
N VAL A 316 1.08 5.46 28.13
CA VAL A 316 2.33 5.72 27.38
C VAL A 316 3.53 5.05 28.06
N ILE A 317 3.52 4.94 29.39
CA ILE A 317 4.62 4.35 30.16
C ILE A 317 4.64 2.84 29.96
N ALA A 318 3.48 2.19 30.16
CA ALA A 318 3.35 0.75 29.94
C ALA A 318 3.64 0.37 28.48
N LEU A 319 3.12 1.16 27.53
CA LEU A 319 3.42 0.98 26.10
C LEU A 319 4.91 1.11 25.80
N SER A 320 5.57 2.13 26.36
CA SER A 320 7.02 2.32 26.20
C SER A 320 7.81 1.14 26.77
N ALA A 321 7.38 0.59 27.91
CA ALA A 321 7.99 -0.59 28.53
C ALA A 321 7.80 -1.85 27.67
N ASP A 322 6.59 -2.09 27.16
CA ASP A 322 6.30 -3.21 26.25
C ASP A 322 7.16 -3.13 24.98
N MET A 323 7.30 -1.94 24.41
CA MET A 323 8.13 -1.71 23.22
C MET A 323 9.64 -1.78 23.51
N SER A 324 10.05 -1.67 24.77
CA SER A 324 11.45 -1.81 25.18
C SER A 324 11.88 -3.27 25.35
N ASP A 325 10.93 -4.19 25.55
CA ASP A 325 11.20 -5.62 25.67
C ASP A 325 11.28 -6.29 24.29
N GLU A 326 12.48 -6.72 23.88
CA GLU A 326 12.71 -7.41 22.61
C GLU A 326 11.92 -8.73 22.48
N ASN A 327 11.50 -9.33 23.60
CA ASN A 327 10.68 -10.56 23.57
C ASN A 327 9.19 -10.27 23.39
N ASN A 328 8.76 -9.03 23.61
CA ASN A 328 7.37 -8.64 23.44
C ASN A 328 7.02 -8.60 21.94
N PRO A 329 5.98 -9.32 21.48
CA PRO A 329 5.55 -9.27 20.08
C PRO A 329 5.24 -7.85 19.60
N LEU A 330 4.74 -6.98 20.47
CA LEU A 330 4.45 -5.59 20.14
C LEU A 330 5.72 -4.84 19.71
N ALA A 331 6.82 -4.99 20.46
CA ALA A 331 8.10 -4.39 20.13
C ALA A 331 8.63 -4.81 18.75
N LYS A 332 8.27 -6.02 18.29
CA LYS A 332 8.63 -6.55 16.98
C LYS A 332 7.68 -6.14 15.87
N CYS A 333 6.41 -5.89 16.17
CA CYS A 333 5.39 -5.56 15.16
C CYS A 333 5.27 -4.06 14.90
N VAL A 334 5.51 -3.20 15.90
CA VAL A 334 5.38 -1.75 15.74
C VAL A 334 6.46 -1.23 14.80
N ARG A 335 6.04 -0.48 13.77
CA ARG A 335 6.92 0.20 12.82
C ARG A 335 6.82 1.70 12.93
N ARG A 336 5.61 2.21 13.11
CA ARG A 336 5.35 3.64 13.31
C ARG A 336 4.51 3.87 14.54
N LEU A 337 4.85 4.92 15.25
CA LEU A 337 4.16 5.36 16.45
C LEU A 337 3.99 6.88 16.38
N ARG A 338 2.80 7.37 16.70
CA ARG A 338 2.61 8.76 17.11
C ARG A 338 2.02 8.80 18.49
N VAL A 339 2.52 9.73 19.28
CA VAL A 339 2.06 9.94 20.64
C VAL A 339 1.66 11.39 20.80
N ARG A 340 0.41 11.63 21.19
CA ARG A 340 -0.14 12.94 21.50
C ARG A 340 -0.12 13.13 23.00
N LEU A 341 0.77 13.98 23.49
CA LEU A 341 0.85 14.33 24.90
C LEU A 341 0.07 15.62 25.17
N MET A 342 -1.19 15.65 24.73
CA MET A 342 -2.09 16.80 24.88
C MET A 342 -3.56 16.42 24.69
N ASN A 343 -4.47 17.33 25.05
CA ASN A 343 -5.89 17.22 24.71
C ASN A 343 -6.10 17.38 23.20
N ARG A 344 -6.99 16.57 22.62
CA ARG A 344 -7.43 16.75 21.23
C ARG A 344 -8.11 18.12 21.06
N ALA A 345 -7.83 18.81 19.95
CA ALA A 345 -8.54 20.03 19.59
C ALA A 345 -10.03 19.70 19.32
N HIS A 346 -10.94 20.63 19.61
CA HIS A 346 -12.39 20.44 19.48
C HIS A 346 -12.89 20.03 18.08
N SER A 347 -12.05 20.10 17.04
CA SER A 347 -12.35 19.64 15.69
C SER A 347 -12.04 18.15 15.43
N TRP A 348 -11.47 17.42 16.39
CA TRP A 348 -10.96 16.06 16.22
C TRP A 348 -11.82 15.03 16.97
N GLY A 349 -13.06 14.79 16.50
CA GLY A 349 -13.94 13.75 17.04
C GLY A 349 -14.84 14.18 18.22
N ALA A 350 -15.73 13.28 18.63
CA ALA A 350 -16.91 13.60 19.46
C ALA A 350 -16.70 13.53 20.99
N ILE A 351 -15.56 13.01 21.48
CA ILE A 351 -15.35 12.73 22.91
C ILE A 351 -14.09 13.46 23.42
N ASN A 352 -14.27 14.29 24.45
CA ASN A 352 -13.18 15.02 25.11
C ASN A 352 -12.50 14.11 26.17
N TYR A 353 -11.49 13.34 25.79
CA TYR A 353 -10.57 12.76 26.79
C TYR A 353 -9.58 13.83 27.26
N VAL A 354 -9.52 14.02 28.57
CA VAL A 354 -8.58 14.94 29.19
C VAL A 354 -7.26 14.20 29.40
N TYR A 355 -6.23 14.64 28.69
CA TYR A 355 -4.85 14.25 28.87
C TYR A 355 -4.40 14.56 30.31
N ASP A 356 -3.79 13.57 30.95
CA ASP A 356 -3.21 13.73 32.28
C ASP A 356 -1.89 14.51 32.21
N ALA A 357 -2.00 15.82 32.27
CA ALA A 357 -0.85 16.72 32.25
C ALA A 357 0.12 16.52 33.44
N LEU A 358 -0.32 15.89 34.54
CA LEU A 358 0.55 15.65 35.71
C LEU A 358 1.64 14.62 35.42
N ASN A 359 1.37 13.69 34.50
CA ASN A 359 2.31 12.65 34.10
C ASN A 359 3.08 12.99 32.82
N PHE A 360 2.97 14.24 32.32
CA PHE A 360 3.62 14.68 31.08
C PHE A 360 5.12 14.41 31.07
N ASP A 361 5.82 14.79 32.14
CA ASP A 361 7.27 14.58 32.24
C ASP A 361 7.61 13.10 32.14
N GLN A 362 6.86 12.23 32.82
CA GLN A 362 7.13 10.79 32.77
C GLN A 362 6.84 10.21 31.38
N HIS A 363 5.77 10.65 30.72
CA HIS A 363 5.41 10.22 29.36
C HIS A 363 6.45 10.67 28.33
N VAL A 364 6.91 11.93 28.38
CA VAL A 364 7.86 12.45 27.40
C VAL A 364 9.24 11.81 27.54
N HIS A 365 9.66 11.45 28.76
CA HIS A 365 10.94 10.77 28.98
C HIS A 365 10.92 9.27 28.65
N SER A 366 9.76 8.59 28.74
CA SER A 366 9.69 7.14 28.46
C SER A 366 9.91 6.81 26.99
N LEU A 367 9.52 7.71 26.08
CA LEU A 367 9.64 7.52 24.63
C LEU A 367 11.10 7.46 24.13
N PRO A 368 11.99 8.42 24.44
CA PRO A 368 13.39 8.33 24.04
C PRO A 368 14.10 7.16 24.74
N GLN A 369 13.76 6.85 26.00
CA GLN A 369 14.29 5.65 26.69
C GLN A 369 13.95 4.36 25.93
N MET A 370 12.72 4.25 25.43
CA MET A 370 12.33 3.13 24.56
C MET A 370 13.15 3.09 23.26
N LEU A 371 13.44 4.24 22.65
CA LEU A 371 14.25 4.32 21.43
C LEU A 371 15.74 3.99 21.63
N GLU A 372 16.25 3.99 22.86
CA GLU A 372 17.62 3.54 23.18
C GLU A 372 17.80 2.04 22.95
N VAL A 373 16.75 1.26 23.21
CA VAL A 373 16.78 -0.21 23.14
C VAL A 373 16.03 -0.76 21.93
N ASN A 374 14.89 -0.19 21.57
CA ASN A 374 14.10 -0.65 20.45
C ASN A 374 14.77 -0.27 19.12
N ARG A 375 14.92 -1.24 18.22
CA ARG A 375 15.50 -1.05 16.87
C ARG A 375 14.51 -1.32 15.73
N ASN A 376 13.25 -1.56 16.05
CA ASN A 376 12.19 -1.89 15.10
C ASN A 376 11.33 -0.68 14.72
N VAL A 377 11.23 0.34 15.59
CA VAL A 377 10.53 1.59 15.30
C VAL A 377 11.32 2.38 14.24
N GLU A 378 10.67 2.54 13.08
CA GLU A 378 11.16 3.29 11.92
C GLU A 378 10.72 4.75 11.97
N TYR A 379 9.60 5.05 12.65
CA TYR A 379 9.04 6.39 12.72
C TYR A 379 8.44 6.67 14.09
N LEU A 380 8.82 7.78 14.70
CA LEU A 380 8.18 8.33 15.89
C LEU A 380 7.76 9.79 15.64
N ASP A 381 6.51 10.12 15.89
CA ASP A 381 6.00 11.50 15.90
C ASP A 381 5.41 11.83 17.27
N VAL A 382 6.00 12.78 17.98
CA VAL A 382 5.51 13.19 19.30
C VAL A 382 4.92 14.58 19.17
N VAL A 383 3.62 14.67 19.43
CA VAL A 383 2.86 15.91 19.30
C VAL A 383 2.64 16.46 20.72
N VAL A 384 3.18 17.65 20.97
CA VAL A 384 3.14 18.34 22.28
C VAL A 384 2.66 19.79 22.15
N ALA A 385 2.07 20.34 23.21
CA ALA A 385 1.68 21.75 23.22
C ALA A 385 2.91 22.68 23.35
N ASP A 386 3.93 22.26 24.11
CA ASP A 386 5.15 23.02 24.34
C ASP A 386 6.41 22.22 23.95
N LEU A 387 7.33 22.86 23.22
CA LEU A 387 8.39 22.19 22.47
C LEU A 387 9.79 22.30 23.10
N GLN A 388 10.02 23.30 23.95
CA GLN A 388 11.39 23.83 24.07
C GLN A 388 12.36 23.01 24.92
N GLU A 389 11.88 22.20 25.87
CA GLU A 389 12.79 21.51 26.80
C GLU A 389 13.25 20.12 26.31
N TYR A 390 12.39 19.38 25.59
CA TYR A 390 12.63 17.95 25.29
C TYR A 390 13.08 17.66 23.86
N ALA A 391 13.00 18.62 22.94
CA ALA A 391 13.24 18.37 21.51
C ALA A 391 14.61 17.75 21.21
N GLU A 392 15.66 18.17 21.92
CA GLU A 392 17.02 17.65 21.72
C GLU A 392 17.16 16.17 22.15
N ASP A 393 16.38 15.72 23.15
CA ASP A 393 16.36 14.32 23.57
C ASP A 393 15.77 13.40 22.49
N PHE A 394 14.84 13.89 21.68
CA PHE A 394 14.30 13.14 20.54
C PHE A 394 15.23 13.19 19.32
N LYS A 395 15.83 14.35 19.07
CA LYS A 395 16.70 14.58 17.91
C LYS A 395 17.90 13.64 17.85
N LYS A 396 18.46 13.24 19.00
CA LYS A 396 19.58 12.28 19.07
C LYS A 396 19.23 10.88 18.51
N HIS A 397 17.94 10.54 18.45
CA HIS A 397 17.46 9.26 17.91
C HIS A 397 17.07 9.33 16.42
N ASN A 398 17.02 10.54 15.86
CA ASN A 398 16.75 10.71 14.44
C ASN A 398 17.91 10.16 13.58
N HIS A 399 17.58 9.57 12.45
CA HIS A 399 18.48 8.92 11.49
C HIS A 399 19.34 7.77 12.06
N GLN A 400 18.94 7.18 13.19
CA GLN A 400 19.58 5.95 13.68
C GLN A 400 19.17 4.75 12.80
N PRO A 401 20.07 3.77 12.57
CA PRO A 401 19.72 2.58 11.82
C PRO A 401 18.69 1.73 12.58
N THR A 402 17.79 1.11 11.82
CA THR A 402 16.83 0.12 12.33
C THR A 402 17.30 -1.31 12.02
N ASN A 403 16.61 -2.32 12.56
CA ASN A 403 16.83 -3.72 12.22
C ASN A 403 16.39 -4.10 10.79
N ARG A 404 15.83 -3.14 10.03
CA ARG A 404 15.24 -3.41 8.72
C ARG A 404 15.98 -2.74 7.59
N SER A 405 15.84 -3.38 6.43
CA SER A 405 16.38 -2.92 5.17
C SER A 405 15.38 -3.17 4.05
N ILE A 406 15.39 -2.28 3.07
CA ILE A 406 14.65 -2.45 1.82
C ILE A 406 15.35 -3.57 1.07
N LYS A 407 14.65 -4.70 0.97
CA LYS A 407 15.14 -5.88 0.26
C LYS A 407 15.39 -5.53 -1.20
N LEU A 408 16.49 -6.02 -1.75
CA LEU A 408 16.78 -5.88 -3.18
C LEU A 408 15.61 -6.43 -4.02
N ALA A 409 15.22 -5.69 -5.06
CA ALA A 409 14.19 -6.11 -6.01
C ALA A 409 14.52 -7.48 -6.62
N MET A 410 13.49 -8.28 -6.90
CA MET A 410 13.69 -9.65 -7.42
C MET A 410 14.35 -9.64 -8.79
N GLU A 411 14.09 -8.61 -9.59
CA GLU A 411 14.72 -8.35 -10.88
C GLU A 411 16.23 -8.13 -10.70
N SER A 412 16.63 -7.34 -9.70
CA SER A 412 18.03 -7.09 -9.37
C SER A 412 18.73 -8.34 -8.86
N LYS A 413 18.06 -9.14 -8.01
CA LYS A 413 18.56 -10.45 -7.56
C LYS A 413 18.73 -11.40 -8.74
N THR A 414 17.74 -11.46 -9.63
CA THR A 414 17.74 -12.33 -10.81
C THR A 414 18.82 -11.91 -11.81
N ALA A 415 18.98 -10.61 -12.06
CA ALA A 415 20.05 -10.07 -12.88
C ALA A 415 21.43 -10.44 -12.31
N PHE A 416 21.65 -10.24 -11.00
CA PHE A 416 22.89 -10.63 -10.33
C PHE A 416 23.18 -12.14 -10.46
N LEU A 417 22.19 -12.98 -10.18
CA LEU A 417 22.31 -14.44 -10.32
C LEU A 417 22.57 -14.86 -11.77
N SER A 418 21.98 -14.17 -12.75
CA SER A 418 22.18 -14.48 -14.17
C SER A 418 23.64 -14.29 -14.58
N VAL A 419 24.30 -13.22 -14.13
CA VAL A 419 25.73 -12.97 -14.39
C VAL A 419 26.60 -14.06 -13.79
N LEU A 420 26.29 -14.51 -12.57
CA LEU A 420 27.01 -15.62 -11.93
C LEU A 420 26.81 -16.95 -12.68
N ALA A 421 25.61 -17.21 -13.20
CA ALA A 421 25.32 -18.41 -13.97
C ALA A 421 25.98 -18.41 -15.36
N PHE A 422 26.12 -17.25 -16.01
CA PHE A 422 26.79 -17.11 -17.31
C PHE A 422 28.30 -17.39 -17.25
N GLY A 423 28.94 -17.29 -16.08
CA GLY A 423 30.34 -17.68 -15.88
C GLY A 423 30.61 -19.18 -16.01
N ASN A 424 29.58 -20.03 -15.88
CA ASN A 424 29.72 -21.49 -15.78
C ASN A 424 29.41 -22.26 -17.07
N SER A 425 28.88 -21.62 -18.13
CA SER A 425 28.32 -22.35 -19.29
C SER A 425 29.14 -22.26 -20.59
N GLN A 426 30.34 -21.68 -20.60
CA GLN A 426 31.22 -21.73 -21.78
C GLN A 426 32.26 -22.87 -21.70
N SER A 427 31.80 -24.09 -21.96
CA SER A 427 32.65 -25.16 -22.51
C SER A 427 32.00 -25.78 -23.75
N SER A 428 31.87 -25.01 -24.83
CA SER A 428 31.68 -25.59 -26.16
C SER A 428 32.72 -25.03 -27.13
N LYS A 429 33.31 -25.97 -27.87
CA LYS A 429 34.54 -25.85 -28.66
C LYS A 429 34.38 -24.83 -29.79
N TRP A 430 35.37 -23.94 -29.98
CA TRP A 430 36.26 -23.78 -31.15
C TRP A 430 36.92 -22.37 -31.19
N HIS A 431 38.27 -22.38 -31.22
CA HIS A 431 39.28 -21.32 -31.52
C HIS A 431 39.74 -20.25 -30.47
N LYS A 432 41.07 -20.03 -30.48
CA LYS A 432 42.01 -19.35 -29.54
C LYS A 432 42.29 -17.87 -29.93
N PRO A 433 43.09 -17.06 -29.20
CA PRO A 433 42.86 -16.53 -27.84
C PRO A 433 43.15 -15.00 -27.76
N SER A 434 42.34 -14.20 -27.08
CA SER A 434 42.83 -12.91 -26.56
C SER A 434 42.14 -12.52 -25.25
N GLN A 435 42.98 -12.46 -24.22
CA GLN A 435 42.94 -11.70 -22.97
C GLN A 435 41.63 -11.55 -22.17
N SER A 436 41.76 -11.93 -20.88
CA SER A 436 40.84 -11.80 -19.75
C SER A 436 39.66 -12.78 -19.72
N GLN A 437 39.96 -14.06 -19.47
CA GLN A 437 39.00 -14.94 -18.85
C GLN A 437 38.81 -14.50 -17.39
N SER A 438 37.79 -13.68 -17.11
CA SER A 438 37.31 -13.48 -15.75
C SER A 438 36.54 -14.75 -15.35
N THR A 439 37.25 -15.76 -14.86
CA THR A 439 36.62 -16.83 -14.07
C THR A 439 36.11 -16.19 -12.78
N LEU A 440 34.87 -15.70 -12.80
CA LEU A 440 34.19 -15.31 -11.56
C LEU A 440 34.15 -16.55 -10.66
N PRO A 441 34.68 -16.48 -9.43
CA PRO A 441 34.66 -17.62 -8.52
C PRO A 441 33.21 -18.03 -8.25
N GLN A 442 32.98 -19.34 -8.16
CA GLN A 442 31.69 -19.91 -7.78
C GLN A 442 31.33 -19.39 -6.38
N LEU A 443 30.45 -18.41 -6.31
CA LEU A 443 29.95 -17.89 -5.04
C LEU A 443 28.97 -18.91 -4.47
N ASP A 444 29.28 -19.38 -3.26
CA ASP A 444 28.37 -20.21 -2.47
C ASP A 444 27.04 -19.48 -2.23
N GLN A 445 25.95 -20.24 -2.12
CA GLN A 445 24.61 -19.73 -1.84
C GLN A 445 24.59 -18.85 -0.58
N LEU A 446 25.37 -19.23 0.45
CA LEU A 446 25.51 -18.42 1.67
C LEU A 446 26.16 -17.06 1.39
N ILE A 447 27.19 -17.02 0.54
CA ILE A 447 27.88 -15.78 0.16
C ILE A 447 26.95 -14.90 -0.67
N VAL A 448 26.22 -15.47 -1.62
CA VAL A 448 25.24 -14.73 -2.44
C VAL A 448 24.11 -14.16 -1.56
N SER A 449 23.61 -14.95 -0.60
CA SER A 449 22.62 -14.48 0.37
C SER A 449 23.16 -13.30 1.18
N ASN A 450 24.39 -13.41 1.69
CA ASN A 450 25.04 -12.32 2.43
C ASN A 450 25.26 -11.07 1.57
N ILE A 451 25.61 -11.21 0.29
CA ILE A 451 25.71 -10.08 -0.64
C ILE A 451 24.36 -9.37 -0.77
N PHE A 452 23.25 -10.10 -0.91
CA PHE A 452 21.93 -9.48 -0.98
C PHE A 452 21.51 -8.82 0.33
N VAL A 453 21.89 -9.38 1.47
CA VAL A 453 21.66 -8.75 2.79
C VAL A 453 22.47 -7.44 2.90
N LEU A 454 23.74 -7.46 2.49
CA LEU A 454 24.62 -6.28 2.53
C LEU A 454 24.25 -5.21 1.51
N ALA A 455 23.68 -5.60 0.36
CA ALA A 455 23.22 -4.69 -0.68
C ALA A 455 21.82 -4.13 -0.40
N ALA A 456 21.12 -4.62 0.62
CA ALA A 456 19.84 -4.08 1.02
C ALA A 456 20.01 -2.67 1.59
N THR A 457 19.14 -1.74 1.22
CA THR A 457 19.23 -0.34 1.69
C THR A 457 18.73 -0.26 3.13
N PRO A 458 19.55 0.14 4.12
CA PRO A 458 19.09 0.26 5.49
C PRO A 458 17.96 1.28 5.63
N ILE A 459 16.96 0.98 6.45
CA ILE A 459 15.93 1.95 6.82
C ILE A 459 16.44 2.71 8.03
N PHE A 460 16.53 4.04 7.89
CA PHE A 460 16.88 4.95 8.98
C PHE A 460 15.63 5.47 9.67
N ARG A 461 15.69 5.54 11.00
CA ARG A 461 14.60 6.04 11.83
C ARG A 461 14.36 7.53 11.58
N ALA A 462 13.10 7.93 11.48
CA ALA A 462 12.69 9.33 11.53
C ALA A 462 12.02 9.64 12.88
N VAL A 463 12.47 10.67 13.57
CA VAL A 463 11.91 11.11 14.86
C VAL A 463 11.51 12.58 14.75
N HIS A 464 10.25 12.87 15.05
CA HIS A 464 9.65 14.20 15.04
C HIS A 464 9.10 14.55 16.42
N PHE A 465 9.29 15.81 16.80
CA PHE A 465 8.78 16.40 18.04
C PHE A 465 8.22 17.78 17.70
N ARG A 466 6.90 17.94 17.67
CA ARG A 466 6.24 19.09 17.03
C ARG A 466 4.94 19.53 17.72
N ARG A 467 4.48 20.74 17.40
CA ARG A 467 3.15 21.24 17.78
C ARG A 467 2.08 20.77 16.80
N PRO A 468 0.80 20.78 17.20
CA PRO A 468 -0.30 20.52 16.28
C PRO A 468 -0.31 21.56 15.15
N GLY A 469 -0.40 21.10 13.90
CA GLY A 469 -0.47 21.97 12.72
C GLY A 469 0.85 22.57 12.25
N ASP A 470 1.98 22.29 12.91
CA ASP A 470 3.30 22.57 12.36
C ASP A 470 3.63 21.52 11.28
N ASP A 471 3.13 21.74 10.07
CA ASP A 471 3.43 20.95 8.86
C ASP A 471 4.67 21.44 8.10
N SER A 472 5.36 22.45 8.62
CA SER A 472 6.52 23.09 7.96
C SER A 472 7.68 22.13 7.67
N ASP A 473 7.77 21.01 8.39
CA ASP A 473 8.80 19.99 8.20
C ASP A 473 8.47 18.97 7.09
N LEU A 474 7.24 18.98 6.54
CA LEU A 474 6.90 18.16 5.38
C LEU A 474 7.48 18.72 4.08
N GLU A 475 7.73 20.03 4.00
CA GLU A 475 8.35 20.66 2.82
C GLU A 475 9.88 20.44 2.75
N GLU A 476 10.59 20.31 3.88
CA GLU A 476 12.04 20.06 3.88
C GLU A 476 12.44 18.60 3.60
N ARG A 477 11.50 17.64 3.66
CA ARG A 477 11.75 16.22 3.33
C ARG A 477 12.19 15.97 1.88
N PHE A 478 12.00 16.94 0.98
CA PHE A 478 12.32 16.81 -0.45
C PHE A 478 13.76 17.19 -0.81
N GLN A 479 14.66 17.41 0.16
CA GLN A 479 16.09 17.69 -0.10
C GLN A 479 17.07 16.56 0.25
N LEU A 480 16.61 15.38 0.66
CA LEU A 480 17.53 14.25 0.84
C LEU A 480 17.71 13.47 -0.47
N HIS A 481 18.76 13.87 -1.20
CA HIS A 481 19.42 13.06 -2.21
C HIS A 481 19.77 11.66 -1.67
N ILE A 482 19.23 10.62 -2.31
CA ILE A 482 19.99 9.46 -2.82
C ILE A 482 19.33 9.00 -4.13
#